data_AF-A0A2S4XMJ8-F1
#
_entry.id   AF-A0A2S4XMJ8-F1
#
_cell.length_a   1.000
_cell.length_b   1.000
_cell.length_c   1.000
_cell.angle_alpha   90.00
_cell.angle_beta   90.00
_cell.angle_gamma   90.00
#
_symmetry.space_group_name_H-M   'P 1'
#
loop_
_entity.id
_entity.type
_entity.pdbx_description
1 polymer ?
#
loop_
_entity_poly.entity_id
_entity_poly.type
_entity_poly.pdbx_seq_one_letter_code
_entity_poly.pdbx_strand_id
1 'polypeptide(L)'
;MPWGWWSALDGCVAGAPVTLGPADGGRRSRRGFLYQDAVTLLDCLDMLDGHWTEVSWEDLEDVLCYTADAPSYRQVKTVEGAKRHSIADICKPDPAKKTENRTAATSYLGKLFGGKPLPEGTRFTLIVNETPQRDLFQFVCERGGTRGPISAEDRERIVEKLDGLSLPDGRDVGWCVDRLDVLVTARSCDQVEDEARRRLVPLITTYLGQDPLAQEVDNVLLGLHGYIARRATEPEPRRHTADEFRCILGKTILQVTGQRPDGSTEPLMTLQAKLRPAGVPNAEAERQHQAMLAFRQTQRRSLGSERQRLAELSDKVYAICQLTSMQRRGGLIEAGEPAYRATMLAVSQMREVVSGTVDLSQALAALSDITARCQNRYEDAS
;
A
#
# COMPACT_ATOMS: atom_id res chain seq x y z
N MET A 1 -52.74 34.66 37.31
CA MET A 1 -53.27 33.67 38.29
C MET A 1 -54.67 33.25 37.84
N PRO A 2 -55.19 32.05 38.18
CA PRO A 2 -54.59 30.92 38.92
C PRO A 2 -54.19 29.71 37.99
N TRP A 3 -53.18 28.89 38.28
CA TRP A 3 -53.15 27.57 39.02
C TRP A 3 -53.99 26.44 38.37
N GLY A 4 -53.61 25.14 38.32
CA GLY A 4 -52.48 24.33 38.85
C GLY A 4 -53.00 22.99 39.45
N TRP A 5 -52.40 21.78 39.42
CA TRP A 5 -51.10 21.17 38.98
C TRP A 5 -51.39 19.86 38.15
N TRP A 6 -50.56 18.84 37.82
CA TRP A 6 -49.44 18.04 38.43
C TRP A 6 -48.41 17.64 37.32
N SER A 7 -47.09 17.71 37.51
CA SER A 7 -46.14 16.73 38.13
C SER A 7 -45.99 15.40 37.37
N ALA A 8 -44.80 14.83 37.13
CA ALA A 8 -43.45 15.11 37.67
C ALA A 8 -42.27 14.81 36.69
N LEU A 9 -41.08 15.27 37.10
CA LEU A 9 -39.68 14.78 36.87
C LEU A 9 -39.47 13.61 35.87
N ASP A 10 -38.47 13.65 34.99
CA ASP A 10 -37.05 13.64 35.39
C ASP A 10 -36.07 14.35 34.42
N GLY A 11 -34.84 14.63 34.89
CA GLY A 11 -33.90 15.54 34.22
C GLY A 11 -32.69 14.90 33.52
N CYS A 12 -32.66 14.93 32.19
CA CYS A 12 -31.44 14.68 31.40
C CYS A 12 -30.62 15.96 31.24
N VAL A 13 -29.46 16.04 31.92
CA VAL A 13 -28.47 17.09 31.66
C VAL A 13 -27.77 16.78 30.33
N ALA A 14 -28.14 17.50 29.27
CA ALA A 14 -27.48 17.40 27.97
C ALA A 14 -26.06 17.98 28.05
N GLY A 15 -25.05 17.10 28.17
CA GLY A 15 -23.65 17.48 28.03
C GLY A 15 -23.41 18.04 26.63
N ALA A 16 -22.96 19.29 26.55
CA ALA A 16 -22.68 19.94 25.27
C ALA A 16 -21.53 19.21 24.56
N PRO A 17 -21.61 18.99 23.23
CA PRO A 17 -20.51 18.41 22.47
C PRO A 17 -19.30 19.36 22.55
N VAL A 18 -18.17 18.86 23.04
CA VAL A 18 -16.92 19.63 23.11
C VAL A 18 -16.34 19.73 21.69
N THR A 19 -16.72 20.79 20.99
CA THR A 19 -16.14 21.15 19.70
C THR A 19 -14.68 21.58 19.89
N LEU A 20 -13.76 20.66 19.61
CA LEU A 20 -12.35 21.00 19.40
C LEU A 20 -12.26 21.92 18.19
N GLY A 21 -12.07 23.22 18.43
CA GLY A 21 -11.88 24.21 17.38
C GLY A 21 -10.62 23.92 16.55
N PRO A 22 -10.60 24.28 15.25
CA PRO A 22 -9.45 24.01 14.39
C PRO A 22 -8.20 24.69 14.94
N ALA A 23 -7.12 23.92 15.09
CA ALA A 23 -5.83 24.47 15.51
C ALA A 23 -5.28 25.41 14.43
N ASP A 24 -5.02 26.66 14.80
CA ASP A 24 -4.62 27.71 13.87
C ASP A 24 -3.18 27.47 13.36
N GLY A 25 -3.08 26.79 12.21
CA GLY A 25 -1.84 26.21 11.68
C GLY A 25 -1.87 26.09 10.17
N GLY A 26 -1.70 27.21 9.46
CA GLY A 26 -1.71 27.25 7.99
C GLY A 26 -0.75 26.23 7.36
N ARG A 27 -1.26 25.47 6.38
CA ARG A 27 -0.61 24.31 5.73
C ARG A 27 0.90 24.49 5.47
N ARG A 28 1.72 23.95 6.36
CA ARG A 28 3.18 23.77 6.17
C ARG A 28 3.47 22.30 5.89
N SER A 29 4.42 22.04 4.99
CA SER A 29 4.86 20.67 4.70
C SER A 29 5.48 20.00 5.95
N ARG A 30 5.05 18.77 6.26
CA ARG A 30 5.54 17.94 7.38
C ARG A 30 6.98 17.49 7.12
N ARG A 31 7.97 18.31 7.50
CA ARG A 31 9.38 17.86 7.52
C ARG A 31 9.61 16.84 8.63
N GLY A 32 10.36 15.78 8.33
CA GLY A 32 10.82 14.76 9.30
C GLY A 32 10.03 13.45 9.34
N PHE A 33 8.90 13.34 8.62
CA PHE A 33 7.97 12.20 8.77
C PHE A 33 8.24 11.02 7.82
N LEU A 34 9.15 11.15 6.85
CA LEU A 34 9.40 10.14 5.80
C LEU A 34 9.67 8.73 6.36
N TYR A 35 10.39 8.62 7.48
CA TYR A 35 10.65 7.33 8.13
C TYR A 35 9.38 6.75 8.80
N GLN A 36 8.51 7.59 9.38
CA GLN A 36 7.20 7.14 9.85
C GLN A 36 6.34 6.68 8.66
N ASP A 37 6.32 7.41 7.54
CA ASP A 37 5.59 7.00 6.34
C ASP A 37 6.08 5.64 5.80
N ALA A 38 7.39 5.39 5.84
CA ALA A 38 8.01 4.12 5.46
C ALA A 38 7.62 2.96 6.40
N VAL A 39 7.67 3.18 7.71
CA VAL A 39 7.23 2.19 8.71
C VAL A 39 5.73 1.93 8.62
N THR A 40 4.93 2.97 8.36
CA THR A 40 3.47 2.86 8.14
C THR A 40 3.18 2.05 6.89
N LEU A 41 3.97 2.19 5.82
CA LEU A 41 3.86 1.35 4.64
C LEU A 41 4.17 -0.13 4.95
N LEU A 42 5.19 -0.43 5.76
CA LEU A 42 5.43 -1.81 6.20
C LEU A 42 4.26 -2.35 7.05
N ASP A 43 3.65 -1.52 7.90
CA ASP A 43 2.45 -1.91 8.67
C ASP A 43 1.24 -2.17 7.76
N CYS A 44 1.08 -1.40 6.67
CA CYS A 44 0.08 -1.66 5.63
C CYS A 44 0.36 -2.93 4.80
N LEU A 45 1.63 -3.32 4.64
CA LEU A 45 2.00 -4.60 4.02
C LEU A 45 1.77 -5.77 4.99
N ASP A 46 2.05 -5.62 6.28
CA ASP A 46 1.74 -6.61 7.32
C ASP A 46 0.22 -6.91 7.38
N MET A 47 -0.62 -5.89 7.11
CA MET A 47 -2.07 -6.04 6.95
C MET A 47 -2.47 -6.86 5.72
N LEU A 48 -1.73 -6.77 4.60
CA LEU A 48 -1.97 -7.63 3.44
C LEU A 48 -1.61 -9.09 3.71
N ASP A 49 -0.56 -9.31 4.53
CA ASP A 49 -0.09 -10.61 5.02
C ASP A 49 -0.92 -11.13 6.21
N GLY A 50 -1.95 -10.40 6.66
CA GLY A 50 -2.93 -10.86 7.66
C GLY A 50 -2.57 -10.63 9.13
N HIS A 51 -1.49 -9.89 9.44
CA HIS A 51 -1.12 -9.56 10.82
C HIS A 51 -2.04 -8.49 11.45
N TRP A 52 -2.69 -7.67 10.62
CA TRP A 52 -3.62 -6.62 11.01
C TRP A 52 -4.90 -6.72 10.19
N THR A 53 -6.04 -6.31 10.76
CA THR A 53 -7.33 -6.20 10.06
C THR A 53 -7.57 -4.80 9.51
N GLU A 54 -7.13 -3.78 10.25
CA GLU A 54 -7.15 -2.37 9.85
C GLU A 54 -5.82 -1.69 10.21
N VAL A 55 -5.42 -0.68 9.44
CA VAL A 55 -4.33 0.25 9.76
C VAL A 55 -4.82 1.68 9.59
N SER A 56 -4.46 2.54 10.54
CA SER A 56 -4.68 3.99 10.53
C SER A 56 -3.39 4.69 10.90
N TRP A 57 -3.21 5.93 10.43
CA TRP A 57 -2.10 6.80 10.76
C TRP A 57 -2.69 8.07 11.38
N GLU A 58 -2.50 8.23 12.68
CA GLU A 58 -3.09 9.34 13.45
C GLU A 58 -2.10 10.52 13.47
N ASP A 59 -2.54 11.69 13.96
CA ASP A 59 -1.67 12.87 13.89
C ASP A 59 -0.53 12.82 14.92
N LEU A 60 0.68 13.15 14.44
CA LEU A 60 1.94 13.27 15.18
C LEU A 60 2.43 11.96 15.83
N GLU A 61 3.30 11.26 15.09
CA GLU A 61 4.18 10.17 15.57
C GLU A 61 3.51 8.80 15.85
N ASP A 62 2.18 8.74 15.92
CA ASP A 62 1.40 7.52 16.19
C ASP A 62 0.81 6.87 14.92
N VAL A 63 0.89 5.54 14.88
CA VAL A 63 0.24 4.62 13.92
C VAL A 63 -0.64 3.67 14.74
N LEU A 64 -1.85 3.38 14.25
CA LEU A 64 -2.83 2.59 14.95
C LEU A 64 -3.27 1.40 14.08
N CYS A 65 -2.80 0.21 14.45
CA CYS A 65 -3.20 -1.04 13.80
C CYS A 65 -4.25 -1.77 14.65
N TYR A 66 -5.05 -2.63 14.02
CA TYR A 66 -6.07 -3.44 14.71
C TYR A 66 -5.88 -4.93 14.47
N THR A 67 -6.17 -5.75 15.47
CA THR A 67 -6.31 -7.21 15.37
C THR A 67 -7.72 -7.62 15.80
N ALA A 68 -8.64 -7.67 14.82
CA ALA A 68 -10.07 -7.98 14.99
C ALA A 68 -10.80 -7.04 15.97
N ASP A 69 -10.64 -7.26 17.27
CA ASP A 69 -11.34 -6.56 18.36
C ASP A 69 -10.44 -5.59 19.15
N ALA A 70 -9.12 -5.62 18.94
CA ALA A 70 -8.14 -4.93 19.79
C ALA A 70 -7.27 -3.90 19.02
N PRO A 71 -7.02 -2.70 19.59
CA PRO A 71 -6.08 -1.72 19.05
C PRO A 71 -4.62 -2.02 19.45
N SER A 72 -3.69 -1.79 18.53
CA SER A 72 -2.26 -1.71 18.80
C SER A 72 -1.79 -0.29 18.50
N TYR A 73 -1.55 0.50 19.54
CA TYR A 73 -0.99 1.84 19.43
C TYR A 73 0.52 1.75 19.21
N ARG A 74 1.03 2.36 18.15
CA ARG A 74 2.43 2.21 17.73
C ARG A 74 3.04 3.59 17.55
N GLN A 75 4.12 3.92 18.24
CA GLN A 75 4.78 5.22 18.12
C GLN A 75 6.18 5.07 17.54
N VAL A 76 6.48 5.85 16.50
CA VAL A 76 7.78 5.81 15.81
C VAL A 76 8.74 6.82 16.45
N LYS A 77 9.95 6.36 16.80
CA LYS A 77 11.04 7.20 17.34
C LYS A 77 12.37 6.89 16.66
N THR A 78 12.82 7.85 15.87
CA THR A 78 14.14 7.84 15.23
C THR A 78 15.17 8.58 16.07
N VAL A 79 16.42 8.14 15.98
CA VAL A 79 17.59 8.87 16.49
C VAL A 79 18.54 9.18 15.33
N GLU A 80 18.85 10.46 15.15
CA GLU A 80 19.96 10.93 14.33
C GLU A 80 21.22 11.03 15.21
N GLY A 81 21.94 9.92 15.39
CA GLY A 81 23.21 9.88 16.13
C GLY A 81 23.40 8.66 17.02
N ALA A 82 24.49 8.66 17.81
CA ALA A 82 24.96 7.48 18.53
C ALA A 82 24.20 7.13 19.84
N LYS A 83 23.14 7.87 20.21
CA LYS A 83 22.48 7.69 21.51
C LYS A 83 21.30 6.71 21.43
N ARG A 84 21.56 5.46 21.81
CA ARG A 84 20.55 4.40 21.95
C ARG A 84 19.52 4.73 23.04
N HIS A 85 18.24 4.44 22.79
CA HIS A 85 17.18 4.58 23.80
C HIS A 85 17.37 3.66 25.01
N SER A 86 17.02 4.16 26.19
CA SER A 86 16.96 3.45 27.47
C SER A 86 15.62 3.70 28.15
N ILE A 87 15.30 2.98 29.23
CA ILE A 87 14.11 3.27 30.06
C ILE A 87 14.15 4.72 30.57
N ALA A 88 15.34 5.19 30.97
CA ALA A 88 15.54 6.55 31.45
C ALA A 88 15.32 7.63 30.36
N ASP A 89 15.41 7.28 29.07
CA ASP A 89 15.18 8.20 27.96
C ASP A 89 13.73 8.20 27.48
N ILE A 90 13.08 7.04 27.36
CA ILE A 90 11.71 6.94 26.82
C ILE A 90 10.64 7.41 27.82
N CYS A 91 10.93 7.32 29.12
CA CYS A 91 10.11 7.91 30.19
C CYS A 91 10.43 9.39 30.44
N LYS A 92 11.43 9.98 29.78
CA LYS A 92 11.83 11.36 30.04
C LYS A 92 10.81 12.35 29.47
N PRO A 93 10.28 13.30 30.26
CA PRO A 93 9.45 14.39 29.77
C PRO A 93 10.11 15.21 28.65
N ASP A 94 9.30 15.67 27.70
CA ASP A 94 9.73 16.33 26.46
C ASP A 94 10.43 17.67 26.76
N PRO A 95 11.74 17.81 26.45
CA PRO A 95 12.50 19.01 26.78
C PRO A 95 12.11 20.23 25.91
N ALA A 96 11.41 20.04 24.79
CA ALA A 96 10.90 21.15 23.98
C ALA A 96 9.61 21.77 24.59
N LYS A 97 8.96 21.09 25.53
CA LYS A 97 7.84 21.66 26.28
C LYS A 97 8.35 22.64 27.34
N LYS A 98 7.56 23.70 27.56
CA LYS A 98 7.77 24.64 28.67
C LYS A 98 7.74 23.90 30.02
N THR A 99 8.41 24.46 31.02
CA THR A 99 8.57 23.84 32.35
C THR A 99 7.23 23.50 33.01
N GLU A 100 6.21 24.37 32.93
CA GLU A 100 4.90 24.11 33.54
C GLU A 100 4.13 22.93 32.89
N ASN A 101 4.52 22.53 31.68
CA ASN A 101 3.90 21.43 30.92
C ASN A 101 4.81 20.20 30.80
N ARG A 102 5.99 20.19 31.44
CA ARG A 102 6.99 19.12 31.30
C ARG A 102 6.72 17.95 32.26
N THR A 103 5.60 17.25 32.04
CA THR A 103 5.12 16.14 32.89
C THR A 103 5.42 14.76 32.28
N ALA A 104 5.21 13.68 33.04
CA ALA A 104 5.34 12.29 32.57
C ALA A 104 4.55 12.03 31.28
N ALA A 105 3.35 12.59 31.15
CA ALA A 105 2.49 12.51 29.96
C ALA A 105 3.11 13.10 28.67
N THR A 106 4.19 13.87 28.77
CA THR A 106 4.93 14.39 27.60
C THR A 106 6.08 13.51 27.14
N SER A 107 6.48 12.50 27.93
CA SER A 107 7.46 11.49 27.51
C SER A 107 6.95 10.62 26.35
N TYR A 108 7.80 9.79 25.75
CA TYR A 108 7.35 8.89 24.68
C TYR A 108 6.34 7.88 25.19
N LEU A 109 6.62 7.20 26.32
CA LEU A 109 5.65 6.28 26.91
C LEU A 109 4.41 6.99 27.46
N GLY A 110 4.55 8.21 27.98
CA GLY A 110 3.42 9.04 28.41
C GLY A 110 2.44 9.37 27.26
N LYS A 111 2.97 9.74 26.09
CA LYS A 111 2.19 9.94 24.85
C LYS A 111 1.63 8.63 24.28
N LEU A 112 2.38 7.53 24.39
CA LEU A 112 1.97 6.22 23.88
C LEU A 112 0.83 5.61 24.70
N PHE A 113 0.84 5.76 26.03
CA PHE A 113 -0.19 5.21 26.93
C PHE A 113 -1.38 6.15 27.18
N GLY A 114 -1.16 7.47 27.23
CA GLY A 114 -2.18 8.44 27.63
C GLY A 114 -3.13 8.89 26.51
N GLY A 115 -4.30 9.41 26.89
CA GLY A 115 -5.20 10.15 25.99
C GLY A 115 -6.01 9.30 24.99
N LYS A 116 -5.96 7.97 25.07
CA LYS A 116 -6.61 7.04 24.14
C LYS A 116 -7.31 5.88 24.88
N PRO A 117 -8.42 5.30 24.38
CA PRO A 117 -9.17 4.23 25.08
C PRO A 117 -8.34 2.97 25.32
N LEU A 118 -8.54 2.28 26.45
CA LEU A 118 -7.74 1.12 26.89
C LEU A 118 -8.60 -0.15 27.14
N PRO A 119 -9.27 -0.71 26.11
CA PRO A 119 -9.89 -2.03 26.17
C PRO A 119 -8.87 -3.14 26.49
N GLU A 120 -9.35 -4.31 26.95
CA GLU A 120 -8.46 -5.31 27.57
C GLU A 120 -7.35 -5.85 26.65
N GLY A 121 -7.63 -5.95 25.35
CA GLY A 121 -6.70 -6.45 24.34
C GLY A 121 -5.66 -5.44 23.85
N THR A 122 -5.69 -4.17 24.29
CA THR A 122 -4.80 -3.14 23.76
C THR A 122 -3.32 -3.52 23.85
N ARG A 123 -2.56 -3.29 22.78
CA ARG A 123 -1.08 -3.36 22.78
C ARG A 123 -0.45 -2.00 22.54
N PHE A 124 0.80 -1.88 22.96
CA PHE A 124 1.64 -0.71 22.69
C PHE A 124 2.93 -1.16 22.00
N THR A 125 3.35 -0.49 20.93
CA THR A 125 4.66 -0.72 20.31
C THR A 125 5.46 0.58 20.24
N LEU A 126 6.65 0.61 20.83
CA LEU A 126 7.63 1.66 20.56
C LEU A 126 8.54 1.21 19.43
N ILE A 127 8.47 1.87 18.27
CA ILE A 127 9.26 1.51 17.09
C ILE A 127 10.53 2.37 17.04
N VAL A 128 11.71 1.74 16.98
CA VAL A 128 13.03 2.40 17.07
C VAL A 128 13.98 1.99 15.94
N ASN A 129 14.78 2.92 15.42
CA ASN A 129 15.71 2.66 14.30
C ASN A 129 17.13 2.20 14.72
N GLU A 130 17.35 1.94 16.01
CA GLU A 130 18.65 1.57 16.60
C GLU A 130 18.44 0.52 17.69
N THR A 131 19.41 -0.36 17.90
CA THR A 131 19.36 -1.33 19.02
C THR A 131 19.31 -0.58 20.36
N PRO A 132 18.31 -0.83 21.23
CA PRO A 132 18.18 -0.14 22.51
C PRO A 132 19.29 -0.53 23.50
N GLN A 133 19.36 0.19 24.62
CA GLN A 133 20.19 -0.20 25.77
C GLN A 133 19.61 -1.43 26.48
N ARG A 134 20.44 -2.11 27.29
CA ARG A 134 20.10 -3.42 27.90
C ARG A 134 18.80 -3.43 28.70
N ASP A 135 18.50 -2.34 29.39
CA ASP A 135 17.29 -2.20 30.20
C ASP A 135 16.01 -2.21 29.35
N LEU A 136 16.05 -1.55 28.20
CA LEU A 136 14.94 -1.54 27.23
C LEU A 136 14.96 -2.75 26.27
N PHE A 137 16.09 -3.43 26.10
CA PHE A 137 16.24 -4.55 25.14
C PHE A 137 15.33 -5.75 25.45
N GLN A 138 14.99 -6.01 26.70
CA GLN A 138 14.07 -7.11 27.06
C GLN A 138 12.63 -6.92 26.56
N PHE A 139 12.25 -5.69 26.20
CA PHE A 139 10.95 -5.39 25.60
C PHE A 139 10.93 -5.68 24.09
N VAL A 140 12.08 -6.03 23.48
CA VAL A 140 12.18 -6.19 22.03
C VAL A 140 11.41 -7.41 21.52
N CYS A 141 10.64 -7.23 20.45
CA CYS A 141 10.04 -8.28 19.66
C CYS A 141 10.47 -8.19 18.18
N GLU A 142 10.28 -9.29 17.45
CA GLU A 142 10.35 -9.32 15.99
C GLU A 142 9.02 -8.81 15.39
N ARG A 143 9.04 -8.32 14.15
CA ARG A 143 7.81 -7.88 13.45
C ARG A 143 6.86 -9.06 13.26
N GLY A 144 5.66 -8.99 13.83
CA GLY A 144 4.68 -10.08 13.87
C GLY A 144 4.88 -11.09 15.02
N GLY A 145 5.98 -10.99 15.79
CA GLY A 145 6.27 -11.85 16.93
C GLY A 145 5.78 -11.29 18.28
N THR A 146 5.93 -12.11 19.33
CA THR A 146 5.73 -11.70 20.73
C THR A 146 7.07 -11.62 21.46
N ARG A 147 7.23 -10.67 22.39
CA ARG A 147 8.42 -10.60 23.25
C ARG A 147 8.42 -11.67 24.35
N GLY A 148 9.59 -11.86 24.95
CA GLY A 148 9.74 -12.66 26.17
C GLY A 148 9.16 -12.00 27.44
N PRO A 149 9.31 -12.67 28.60
CA PRO A 149 9.00 -12.08 29.90
C PRO A 149 9.97 -10.93 30.22
N ILE A 150 9.47 -9.91 30.91
CA ILE A 150 10.25 -8.76 31.39
C ILE A 150 10.62 -8.95 32.86
N SER A 151 11.70 -8.32 33.30
CA SER A 151 12.11 -8.29 34.70
C SER A 151 11.13 -7.45 35.53
N ALA A 152 10.91 -7.84 36.80
CA ALA A 152 10.13 -7.03 37.73
C ALA A 152 10.81 -5.68 38.00
N GLU A 153 12.15 -5.68 38.13
CA GLU A 153 12.97 -4.48 38.32
C GLU A 153 12.74 -3.43 37.23
N ASP A 154 12.80 -3.83 35.95
CA ASP A 154 12.67 -2.88 34.83
C ASP A 154 11.21 -2.48 34.58
N ARG A 155 10.24 -3.34 34.91
CA ARG A 155 8.82 -2.99 34.96
C ARG A 155 8.58 -1.89 36.00
N GLU A 156 9.07 -2.08 37.23
CA GLU A 156 8.97 -1.12 38.32
C GLU A 156 9.69 0.19 37.99
N ARG A 157 10.91 0.13 37.41
CA ARG A 157 11.66 1.31 36.93
C ARG A 157 10.94 2.13 35.86
N ILE A 158 9.99 1.57 35.10
CA ILE A 158 9.11 2.35 34.20
C ILE A 158 7.94 2.95 34.98
N VAL A 159 7.29 2.18 35.85
CA VAL A 159 6.15 2.64 36.69
C VAL A 159 6.56 3.84 37.55
N GLU A 160 7.69 3.76 38.27
CA GLU A 160 8.24 4.87 39.07
C GLU A 160 8.50 6.14 38.24
N LYS A 161 8.96 6.00 36.99
CA LYS A 161 9.33 7.13 36.12
C LYS A 161 8.15 7.78 35.44
N LEU A 162 7.00 7.11 35.44
CA LEU A 162 5.73 7.60 34.91
C LEU A 162 4.71 7.84 36.03
N ASP A 163 5.15 7.96 37.28
CA ASP A 163 4.28 8.37 38.39
C ASP A 163 3.56 9.69 38.08
N GLY A 164 2.32 9.80 38.54
CA GLY A 164 1.40 10.87 38.19
C GLY A 164 0.85 10.84 36.76
N LEU A 165 1.16 9.82 35.94
CA LEU A 165 0.50 9.62 34.64
C LEU A 165 -0.94 9.13 34.84
N SER A 166 -1.91 10.02 34.61
CA SER A 166 -3.33 9.65 34.59
C SER A 166 -3.67 8.87 33.32
N LEU A 167 -4.35 7.73 33.48
CA LEU A 167 -4.79 6.84 32.41
C LEU A 167 -6.31 6.62 32.50
N PRO A 168 -7.00 6.39 31.37
CA PRO A 168 -8.44 6.13 31.36
C PRO A 168 -8.76 4.70 31.83
N ASP A 169 -10.06 4.39 31.90
CA ASP A 169 -10.60 3.04 32.09
C ASP A 169 -10.11 2.30 33.36
N GLY A 170 -9.62 3.04 34.36
CA GLY A 170 -9.09 2.49 35.61
C GLY A 170 -7.76 1.74 35.46
N ARG A 171 -7.04 1.91 34.34
CA ARG A 171 -5.74 1.25 34.11
C ARG A 171 -4.62 1.92 34.90
N ASP A 172 -3.61 1.12 35.26
CA ASP A 172 -2.33 1.63 35.79
C ASP A 172 -1.21 1.51 34.75
N VAL A 173 -0.07 2.16 35.03
CA VAL A 173 1.11 2.14 34.14
C VAL A 173 1.67 0.72 33.99
N GLY A 174 1.60 -0.11 35.03
CA GLY A 174 2.08 -1.49 35.00
C GLY A 174 1.33 -2.33 33.97
N TRP A 175 -0.01 -2.23 33.93
CA TRP A 175 -0.86 -2.89 32.94
C TRP A 175 -0.47 -2.50 31.50
N CYS A 176 -0.06 -1.25 31.28
CA CYS A 176 0.46 -0.78 29.98
C CYS A 176 1.86 -1.32 29.67
N VAL A 177 2.78 -1.36 30.65
CA VAL A 177 4.13 -1.91 30.50
C VAL A 177 4.10 -3.42 30.23
N ASP A 178 3.19 -4.14 30.86
CA ASP A 178 2.94 -5.56 30.60
C ASP A 178 2.46 -5.82 29.15
N ARG A 179 1.90 -4.80 28.49
CA ARG A 179 1.43 -4.78 27.08
C ARG A 179 2.33 -3.97 26.13
N LEU A 180 3.49 -3.49 26.60
CA LEU A 180 4.47 -2.76 25.80
C LEU A 180 5.45 -3.72 25.11
N ASP A 181 5.56 -3.58 23.79
CA ASP A 181 6.60 -4.16 22.94
C ASP A 181 7.53 -3.05 22.41
N VAL A 182 8.77 -3.41 22.07
CA VAL A 182 9.71 -2.55 21.32
C VAL A 182 10.02 -3.22 19.99
N LEU A 183 9.77 -2.54 18.88
CA LEU A 183 10.10 -3.05 17.55
C LEU A 183 11.35 -2.33 17.03
N VAL A 184 12.44 -3.07 16.81
CA VAL A 184 13.65 -2.50 16.19
C VAL A 184 13.52 -2.61 14.67
N THR A 185 13.39 -1.47 14.00
CA THR A 185 13.34 -1.34 12.53
C THR A 185 14.70 -0.93 11.96
N ALA A 186 14.84 -0.99 10.64
CA ALA A 186 16.10 -0.69 9.95
C ALA A 186 16.57 0.77 10.13
N ARG A 187 17.87 1.03 9.97
CA ARG A 187 18.51 2.23 10.51
C ARG A 187 18.17 3.52 9.76
N SER A 188 18.15 3.45 8.42
CA SER A 188 17.78 4.57 7.53
C SER A 188 16.43 4.31 6.84
N CYS A 189 15.83 5.37 6.26
CA CYS A 189 14.61 5.24 5.48
C CYS A 189 14.80 4.30 4.29
N ASP A 190 15.92 4.44 3.56
CA ASP A 190 16.30 3.62 2.40
C ASP A 190 16.27 2.11 2.72
N GLN A 191 16.69 1.71 3.92
CA GLN A 191 16.64 0.29 4.34
C GLN A 191 15.22 -0.21 4.67
N VAL A 192 14.34 0.67 5.16
CA VAL A 192 12.90 0.38 5.36
C VAL A 192 12.19 0.30 4.01
N GLU A 193 12.53 1.21 3.08
CA GLU A 193 12.08 1.17 1.69
C GLU A 193 12.58 -0.06 0.95
N ASP A 194 13.82 -0.53 1.17
CA ASP A 194 14.33 -1.75 0.52
C ASP A 194 13.55 -3.00 0.95
N GLU A 195 13.07 -3.05 2.19
CA GLU A 195 12.15 -4.10 2.65
C GLU A 195 10.76 -3.92 2.02
N ALA A 196 10.25 -2.69 1.91
CA ALA A 196 9.01 -2.40 1.19
C ALA A 196 9.12 -2.79 -0.30
N ARG A 197 10.25 -2.50 -0.98
CA ARG A 197 10.56 -2.94 -2.36
C ARG A 197 10.50 -4.46 -2.46
N ARG A 198 11.20 -5.19 -1.58
CA ARG A 198 11.19 -6.67 -1.56
C ARG A 198 9.79 -7.25 -1.44
N ARG A 199 8.94 -6.69 -0.58
CA ARG A 199 7.55 -7.16 -0.36
C ARG A 199 6.56 -6.67 -1.42
N LEU A 200 6.80 -5.52 -2.04
CA LEU A 200 6.01 -5.00 -3.16
C LEU A 200 6.23 -5.79 -4.45
N VAL A 201 7.46 -6.26 -4.75
CA VAL A 201 7.76 -7.05 -5.96
C VAL A 201 6.77 -8.20 -6.19
N PRO A 202 6.58 -9.18 -5.28
CA PRO A 202 5.66 -10.30 -5.52
C PRO A 202 4.19 -9.86 -5.66
N LEU A 203 3.77 -8.82 -4.95
CA LEU A 203 2.42 -8.26 -5.07
C LEU A 203 2.20 -7.61 -6.44
N ILE A 204 3.19 -6.86 -6.94
CA ILE A 204 3.15 -6.23 -8.26
C ILE A 204 3.28 -7.29 -9.37
N THR A 205 4.13 -8.30 -9.23
CA THR A 205 4.22 -9.43 -10.17
C THR A 205 2.89 -10.19 -10.25
N THR A 206 2.26 -10.46 -9.11
CA THR A 206 0.92 -11.10 -9.04
C THR A 206 -0.15 -10.25 -9.72
N TYR A 207 -0.08 -8.92 -9.58
CA TYR A 207 -0.98 -7.99 -10.25
C TYR A 207 -0.72 -7.88 -11.77
N LEU A 208 0.53 -7.86 -12.22
CA LEU A 208 0.86 -7.65 -13.64
C LEU A 208 0.91 -8.94 -14.49
N GLY A 209 0.87 -10.11 -13.85
CA GLY A 209 1.10 -11.41 -14.48
C GLY A 209 2.53 -11.61 -15.04
N GLN A 210 3.46 -10.72 -14.68
CA GLN A 210 4.84 -10.66 -15.20
C GLN A 210 5.72 -9.85 -14.24
N ASP A 211 7.04 -10.02 -14.31
CA ASP A 211 7.97 -9.24 -13.47
C ASP A 211 7.92 -7.72 -13.77
N PRO A 212 7.79 -6.85 -12.76
CA PRO A 212 7.87 -5.40 -12.93
C PRO A 212 9.30 -4.94 -13.25
N LEU A 213 9.41 -3.75 -13.84
CA LEU A 213 10.70 -3.05 -13.91
C LEU A 213 11.02 -2.43 -12.54
N ALA A 214 12.30 -2.39 -12.15
CA ALA A 214 12.72 -1.79 -10.87
C ALA A 214 12.16 -0.36 -10.67
N GLN A 215 12.28 0.49 -11.69
CA GLN A 215 11.72 1.85 -11.71
C GLN A 215 10.19 1.89 -11.51
N GLU A 216 9.45 0.84 -11.89
CA GLU A 216 8.00 0.75 -11.65
C GLU A 216 7.70 0.35 -10.20
N VAL A 217 8.54 -0.49 -9.58
CA VAL A 217 8.46 -0.77 -8.13
C VAL A 217 8.74 0.51 -7.34
N ASP A 218 9.80 1.26 -7.69
CA ASP A 218 10.12 2.55 -7.05
C ASP A 218 9.01 3.59 -7.27
N ASN A 219 8.43 3.67 -8.48
CA ASN A 219 7.32 4.58 -8.74
C ASN A 219 6.03 4.17 -7.99
N VAL A 220 5.77 2.87 -7.80
CA VAL A 220 4.65 2.38 -6.98
C VAL A 220 4.90 2.68 -5.51
N LEU A 221 6.11 2.43 -5.01
CA LEU A 221 6.55 2.81 -3.66
C LEU A 221 6.30 4.31 -3.42
N LEU A 222 6.86 5.19 -4.26
CA LEU A 222 6.66 6.64 -4.18
C LEU A 222 5.17 7.04 -4.22
N GLY A 223 4.36 6.35 -5.03
CA GLY A 223 2.91 6.56 -5.08
C GLY A 223 2.18 6.19 -3.78
N LEU A 224 2.63 5.14 -3.08
CA LEU A 224 2.10 4.69 -1.80
C LEU A 224 2.55 5.58 -0.64
N HIS A 225 3.83 5.96 -0.56
CA HIS A 225 4.31 6.99 0.37
C HIS A 225 3.53 8.30 0.17
N GLY A 226 3.38 8.72 -1.09
CA GLY A 226 2.58 9.88 -1.45
C GLY A 226 1.09 9.73 -1.12
N TYR A 227 0.54 8.51 -1.00
CA TYR A 227 -0.82 8.28 -0.50
C TYR A 227 -0.88 8.47 1.02
N ILE A 228 -0.03 7.77 1.77
CA ILE A 228 0.05 7.81 3.24
C ILE A 228 0.29 9.25 3.72
N ALA A 229 1.34 9.92 3.22
CA ALA A 229 1.70 11.28 3.62
C ALA A 229 0.63 12.33 3.28
N ARG A 230 -0.24 12.10 2.28
CA ARG A 230 -1.42 12.94 2.03
C ARG A 230 -2.53 12.67 3.05
N ARG A 231 -2.85 11.40 3.30
CA ARG A 231 -3.89 11.00 4.26
C ARG A 231 -3.52 11.37 5.70
N ALA A 232 -2.25 11.31 6.06
CA ALA A 232 -1.70 11.83 7.33
C ALA A 232 -1.68 13.39 7.42
N THR A 233 -2.42 14.09 6.55
CA THR A 233 -2.72 15.52 6.67
C THR A 233 -4.22 15.84 6.59
N GLU A 234 -5.08 14.82 6.61
CA GLU A 234 -6.54 14.99 6.67
C GLU A 234 -7.00 15.19 8.13
N PRO A 235 -8.05 15.99 8.41
CA PRO A 235 -8.40 16.38 9.79
C PRO A 235 -8.96 15.25 10.66
N GLU A 236 -9.48 14.18 10.03
CA GLU A 236 -10.07 13.02 10.69
C GLU A 236 -9.25 11.77 10.30
N PRO A 237 -8.64 11.05 11.25
CA PRO A 237 -7.89 9.84 10.95
C PRO A 237 -8.77 8.76 10.31
N ARG A 238 -8.40 8.32 9.11
CA ARG A 238 -9.08 7.23 8.41
C ARG A 238 -8.39 5.90 8.70
N ARG A 239 -9.18 4.91 9.10
CA ARG A 239 -8.80 3.51 9.08
C ARG A 239 -8.93 2.93 7.67
N HIS A 240 -8.00 2.09 7.30
CA HIS A 240 -7.96 1.37 6.04
C HIS A 240 -7.93 -0.13 6.31
N THR A 241 -8.81 -0.88 5.64
CA THR A 241 -8.82 -2.34 5.70
C THR A 241 -7.85 -2.93 4.66
N ALA A 242 -7.55 -4.23 4.78
CA ALA A 242 -6.73 -4.94 3.80
C ALA A 242 -7.25 -4.78 2.35
N ASP A 243 -8.56 -4.86 2.13
CA ASP A 243 -9.15 -4.73 0.79
C ASP A 243 -9.17 -3.29 0.27
N GLU A 244 -9.33 -2.30 1.14
CA GLU A 244 -9.10 -0.90 0.75
C GLU A 244 -7.65 -0.68 0.31
N PHE A 245 -6.69 -1.23 1.05
CA PHE A 245 -5.27 -1.09 0.71
C PHE A 245 -4.89 -1.86 -0.56
N ARG A 246 -5.46 -3.06 -0.81
CA ARG A 246 -5.38 -3.75 -2.11
C ARG A 246 -5.91 -2.88 -3.25
N CYS A 247 -7.04 -2.20 -3.04
CA CYS A 247 -7.62 -1.29 -4.01
C CYS A 247 -6.74 -0.05 -4.26
N ILE A 248 -6.08 0.48 -3.24
CA ILE A 248 -5.12 1.60 -3.34
C ILE A 248 -3.86 1.15 -4.09
N LEU A 249 -3.23 0.04 -3.69
CA LEU A 249 -2.08 -0.57 -4.36
C LEU A 249 -2.37 -0.80 -5.84
N GLY A 250 -3.51 -1.42 -6.16
CA GLY A 250 -3.91 -1.67 -7.54
C GLY A 250 -4.16 -0.41 -8.37
N LYS A 251 -4.65 0.67 -7.77
CA LYS A 251 -4.76 1.99 -8.43
C LYS A 251 -3.39 2.62 -8.68
N THR A 252 -2.46 2.49 -7.74
CA THR A 252 -1.08 2.98 -7.90
C THR A 252 -0.34 2.22 -9.01
N ILE A 253 -0.44 0.87 -9.04
CA ILE A 253 0.17 0.06 -10.11
C ILE A 253 -0.42 0.44 -11.48
N LEU A 254 -1.74 0.62 -11.58
CA LEU A 254 -2.41 1.07 -12.81
C LEU A 254 -1.92 2.47 -13.24
N GLN A 255 -1.73 3.42 -12.31
CA GLN A 255 -1.21 4.76 -12.61
C GLN A 255 0.24 4.75 -13.08
N VAL A 256 1.08 3.86 -12.54
CA VAL A 256 2.50 3.75 -12.89
C VAL A 256 2.73 2.98 -14.19
N THR A 257 1.97 1.92 -14.44
CA THR A 257 2.23 0.95 -15.54
C THR A 257 1.23 1.04 -16.69
N GLY A 258 0.07 1.67 -16.48
CA GLY A 258 -1.05 1.68 -17.43
C GLY A 258 -1.82 0.36 -17.56
N GLN A 259 -1.58 -0.63 -16.69
CA GLN A 259 -2.13 -1.99 -16.78
C GLN A 259 -3.04 -2.33 -15.59
N ARG A 260 -4.12 -3.10 -15.83
CA ARG A 260 -5.01 -3.69 -14.82
C ARG A 260 -4.54 -5.11 -14.42
N PRO A 261 -5.18 -5.79 -13.42
CA PRO A 261 -4.80 -7.14 -12.99
C PRO A 261 -4.83 -8.23 -14.08
N ASP A 262 -5.55 -7.98 -15.17
CA ASP A 262 -5.73 -8.85 -16.33
C ASP A 262 -4.74 -8.53 -17.48
N GLY A 263 -3.86 -7.54 -17.28
CA GLY A 263 -2.96 -7.06 -18.33
C GLY A 263 -3.65 -6.31 -19.46
N SER A 264 -4.87 -5.79 -19.25
CA SER A 264 -5.63 -4.97 -20.20
C SER A 264 -6.07 -3.63 -19.60
N THR A 265 -6.84 -2.84 -20.35
CA THR A 265 -7.34 -1.50 -19.97
C THR A 265 -8.82 -1.48 -19.58
N GLU A 266 -9.51 -2.61 -19.76
CA GLU A 266 -10.89 -2.96 -19.41
C GLU A 266 -10.94 -4.48 -19.12
N PRO A 267 -11.97 -5.02 -18.44
CA PRO A 267 -12.05 -6.47 -18.23
C PRO A 267 -12.24 -7.19 -19.57
N LEU A 268 -11.24 -7.97 -19.98
CA LEU A 268 -11.22 -8.68 -21.26
C LEU A 268 -10.94 -10.18 -21.07
N MET A 269 -11.48 -10.99 -21.97
CA MET A 269 -11.13 -12.42 -22.08
C MET A 269 -9.63 -12.60 -22.29
N THR A 270 -9.05 -13.65 -21.70
CA THR A 270 -7.62 -13.96 -21.84
C THR A 270 -7.23 -14.21 -23.30
N LEU A 271 -5.96 -14.00 -23.66
CA LEU A 271 -5.47 -14.26 -25.02
C LEU A 271 -5.75 -15.72 -25.45
N GLN A 272 -5.54 -16.68 -24.56
CA GLN A 272 -5.86 -18.09 -24.76
C GLN A 272 -7.35 -18.32 -25.07
N ALA A 273 -8.26 -17.66 -24.34
CA ALA A 273 -9.70 -17.75 -24.61
C ALA A 273 -10.06 -17.13 -25.97
N LYS A 274 -9.49 -15.97 -26.32
CA LYS A 274 -9.71 -15.27 -27.60
C LYS A 274 -9.15 -15.98 -28.83
N LEU A 275 -8.15 -16.83 -28.67
CA LEU A 275 -7.54 -17.62 -29.75
C LEU A 275 -8.20 -19.00 -29.94
N ARG A 276 -8.94 -19.50 -28.95
CA ARG A 276 -9.71 -20.77 -29.04
C ARG A 276 -10.67 -20.86 -30.25
N PRO A 277 -11.43 -19.80 -30.63
CA PRO A 277 -12.31 -19.82 -31.81
C PRO A 277 -11.53 -19.95 -33.13
N ALA A 278 -10.26 -19.55 -33.13
CA ALA A 278 -9.37 -19.69 -34.27
C ALA A 278 -8.65 -21.06 -34.33
N GLY A 279 -9.02 -22.01 -33.46
CA GLY A 279 -8.44 -23.36 -33.42
C GLY A 279 -7.01 -23.44 -32.88
N VAL A 280 -6.45 -22.32 -32.38
CA VAL A 280 -5.06 -22.26 -31.91
C VAL A 280 -4.87 -23.18 -30.69
N PRO A 281 -3.93 -24.14 -30.71
CA PRO A 281 -3.69 -25.03 -29.58
C PRO A 281 -3.22 -24.27 -28.34
N ASN A 282 -3.64 -24.68 -27.14
CA ASN A 282 -3.27 -24.03 -25.88
C ASN A 282 -1.75 -23.82 -25.72
N ALA A 283 -0.94 -24.81 -26.10
CA ALA A 283 0.53 -24.73 -26.03
C ALA A 283 1.13 -23.72 -27.03
N GLU A 284 0.41 -23.34 -28.09
CA GLU A 284 0.80 -22.26 -29.00
C GLU A 284 0.28 -20.90 -28.52
N ALA A 285 -0.98 -20.83 -28.07
CA ALA A 285 -1.55 -19.64 -27.46
C ALA A 285 -0.69 -19.16 -26.27
N GLU A 286 -0.09 -20.09 -25.52
CA GLU A 286 0.87 -19.76 -24.45
C GLU A 286 2.20 -19.20 -25.00
N ARG A 287 2.75 -19.75 -26.08
CA ARG A 287 3.93 -19.15 -26.74
C ARG A 287 3.64 -17.75 -27.26
N GLN A 288 2.44 -17.52 -27.81
CA GLN A 288 1.97 -16.20 -28.25
C GLN A 288 1.78 -15.25 -27.05
N HIS A 289 1.33 -15.76 -25.89
CA HIS A 289 1.25 -15.00 -24.64
C HIS A 289 2.64 -14.59 -24.11
N GLN A 290 3.60 -15.51 -24.06
CA GLN A 290 4.97 -15.19 -23.63
C GLN A 290 5.67 -14.22 -24.58
N ALA A 291 5.48 -14.37 -25.90
CA ALA A 291 5.97 -13.40 -26.89
C ALA A 291 5.33 -12.01 -26.72
N MET A 292 4.03 -11.94 -26.45
CA MET A 292 3.31 -10.71 -26.12
C MET A 292 3.90 -10.03 -24.87
N LEU A 293 4.15 -10.78 -23.79
CA LEU A 293 4.75 -10.23 -22.57
C LEU A 293 6.17 -9.70 -22.83
N ALA A 294 7.00 -10.42 -23.59
CA ALA A 294 8.33 -9.95 -23.99
C ALA A 294 8.27 -8.67 -24.85
N PHE A 295 7.32 -8.57 -25.78
CA PHE A 295 7.08 -7.35 -26.56
C PHE A 295 6.64 -6.17 -25.68
N ARG A 296 5.70 -6.39 -24.75
CA ARG A 296 5.27 -5.38 -23.77
C ARG A 296 6.42 -4.91 -22.88
N GLN A 297 7.24 -5.83 -22.37
CA GLN A 297 8.41 -5.50 -21.55
C GLN A 297 9.44 -4.70 -22.36
N THR A 298 9.64 -5.04 -23.64
CA THR A 298 10.49 -4.27 -24.57
C THR A 298 9.93 -2.86 -24.77
N GLN A 299 8.64 -2.72 -25.11
CA GLN A 299 7.97 -1.43 -25.31
C GLN A 299 8.01 -0.53 -24.06
N ARG A 300 7.99 -1.10 -22.84
CA ARG A 300 8.15 -0.38 -21.57
C ARG A 300 9.59 0.08 -21.31
N ARG A 301 10.59 -0.74 -21.66
CA ARG A 301 12.02 -0.43 -21.49
C ARG A 301 12.57 0.54 -22.55
N SER A 302 11.97 0.57 -23.74
CA SER A 302 12.40 1.44 -24.84
C SER A 302 12.14 2.92 -24.56
N LEU A 303 13.09 3.76 -24.99
CA LEU A 303 13.06 5.21 -24.88
C LEU A 303 13.27 5.87 -26.25
N GLY A 304 12.90 7.14 -26.37
CA GLY A 304 13.13 7.95 -27.57
C GLY A 304 12.58 7.31 -28.85
N SER A 305 13.42 7.28 -29.89
CA SER A 305 13.09 6.77 -31.23
C SER A 305 12.65 5.30 -31.24
N GLU A 306 13.21 4.43 -30.38
CA GLU A 306 12.79 3.02 -30.34
C GLU A 306 11.39 2.87 -29.73
N ARG A 307 11.03 3.69 -28.74
CA ARG A 307 9.65 3.72 -28.22
C ARG A 307 8.66 4.19 -29.29
N GLN A 308 9.05 5.18 -30.10
CA GLN A 308 8.25 5.61 -31.25
C GLN A 308 8.14 4.51 -32.31
N ARG A 309 9.24 3.83 -32.68
CA ARG A 309 9.25 2.73 -33.65
C ARG A 309 8.32 1.58 -33.23
N LEU A 310 8.31 1.24 -31.94
CA LEU A 310 7.43 0.20 -31.39
C LEU A 310 5.96 0.64 -31.31
N ALA A 311 5.69 1.94 -31.11
CA ALA A 311 4.33 2.48 -31.20
C ALA A 311 3.81 2.46 -32.66
N GLU A 312 4.61 2.95 -33.62
CA GLU A 312 4.28 2.91 -35.05
C GLU A 312 4.07 1.48 -35.57
N LEU A 313 4.80 0.49 -35.03
CA LEU A 313 4.56 -0.92 -35.31
C LEU A 313 3.20 -1.39 -34.77
N SER A 314 2.87 -1.07 -33.51
CA SER A 314 1.55 -1.36 -32.94
C SER A 314 0.42 -0.71 -33.74
N ASP A 315 0.57 0.54 -34.16
CA ASP A 315 -0.45 1.26 -34.94
C ASP A 315 -0.67 0.62 -36.33
N LYS A 316 0.39 0.18 -37.02
CA LYS A 316 0.29 -0.51 -38.31
C LYS A 316 -0.40 -1.87 -38.19
N VAL A 317 -0.03 -2.67 -37.17
CA VAL A 317 -0.69 -3.95 -36.89
C VAL A 317 -2.15 -3.74 -36.44
N TYR A 318 -2.44 -2.66 -35.73
CA TYR A 318 -3.81 -2.29 -35.34
C TYR A 318 -4.66 -1.85 -36.53
N ALA A 319 -4.09 -1.13 -37.50
CA ALA A 319 -4.75 -0.78 -38.75
C ALA A 319 -5.11 -2.04 -39.56
N ILE A 320 -4.20 -3.02 -39.67
CA ILE A 320 -4.49 -4.35 -40.25
C ILE A 320 -5.63 -5.02 -39.48
N CYS A 321 -5.59 -5.00 -38.14
CA CYS A 321 -6.63 -5.58 -37.31
C CYS A 321 -8.01 -4.97 -37.59
N GLN A 322 -8.09 -3.64 -37.73
CA GLN A 322 -9.33 -2.93 -38.08
C GLN A 322 -9.82 -3.26 -39.50
N LEU A 323 -8.92 -3.40 -40.48
CA LEU A 323 -9.28 -3.82 -41.84
C LEU A 323 -9.90 -5.22 -41.86
N THR A 324 -9.32 -6.20 -41.16
CA THR A 324 -9.91 -7.55 -41.07
C THR A 324 -11.25 -7.53 -40.32
N SER A 325 -11.40 -6.70 -39.27
CA SER A 325 -12.69 -6.51 -38.59
C SER A 325 -13.76 -5.85 -39.47
N MET A 326 -13.37 -4.93 -40.36
CA MET A 326 -14.26 -4.36 -41.37
C MET A 326 -14.68 -5.43 -42.39
N GLN A 327 -13.75 -6.23 -42.88
CA GLN A 327 -14.02 -7.32 -43.82
C GLN A 327 -14.95 -8.39 -43.21
N ARG A 328 -14.76 -8.77 -41.94
CA ARG A 328 -15.71 -9.63 -41.20
C ARG A 328 -17.11 -9.03 -41.16
N ARG A 329 -17.25 -7.76 -40.73
CA ARG A 329 -18.55 -7.07 -40.67
C ARG A 329 -19.23 -6.93 -42.04
N GLY A 330 -18.46 -6.92 -43.13
CA GLY A 330 -18.95 -6.94 -44.50
C GLY A 330 -19.25 -8.33 -45.07
N GLY A 331 -19.12 -9.40 -44.29
CA GLY A 331 -19.33 -10.79 -44.76
C GLY A 331 -18.25 -11.31 -45.72
N LEU A 332 -17.11 -10.62 -45.82
CA LEU A 332 -16.02 -11.00 -46.75
C LEU A 332 -15.07 -12.04 -46.16
N ILE A 333 -15.07 -12.23 -44.84
CA ILE A 333 -14.23 -13.18 -44.09
C ILE A 333 -15.04 -13.72 -42.91
N GLU A 334 -15.07 -15.04 -42.74
CA GLU A 334 -15.76 -15.73 -41.63
C GLU A 334 -15.04 -15.57 -40.28
N ALA A 335 -15.75 -15.82 -39.18
CA ALA A 335 -15.21 -15.83 -37.82
C ALA A 335 -14.27 -17.03 -37.56
N GLY A 336 -13.51 -16.98 -36.48
CA GLY A 336 -12.58 -18.05 -36.10
C GLY A 336 -11.33 -18.10 -36.99
N GLU A 337 -11.00 -19.30 -37.49
CA GLU A 337 -9.75 -19.55 -38.22
C GLU A 337 -9.54 -18.66 -39.46
N PRO A 338 -10.54 -18.43 -40.35
CA PRO A 338 -10.35 -17.58 -41.52
C PRO A 338 -9.96 -16.14 -41.18
N ALA A 339 -10.59 -15.54 -40.16
CA ALA A 339 -10.24 -14.21 -39.67
C ALA A 339 -8.84 -14.16 -39.03
N TYR A 340 -8.46 -15.20 -38.28
CA TYR A 340 -7.11 -15.30 -37.71
C TYR A 340 -6.06 -15.43 -38.81
N ARG A 341 -6.23 -16.40 -39.71
CA ARG A 341 -5.37 -16.63 -40.89
C ARG A 341 -5.22 -15.37 -41.74
N ALA A 342 -6.31 -14.65 -42.03
CA ALA A 342 -6.26 -13.40 -42.78
C ALA A 342 -5.47 -12.30 -42.04
N THR A 343 -5.64 -12.17 -40.72
CA THR A 343 -4.88 -11.20 -39.91
C THR A 343 -3.38 -11.57 -39.90
N MET A 344 -3.05 -12.84 -39.67
CA MET A 344 -1.67 -13.35 -39.66
C MET A 344 -0.96 -13.15 -41.02
N LEU A 345 -1.64 -13.47 -42.12
CA LEU A 345 -1.11 -13.27 -43.48
C LEU A 345 -0.85 -11.78 -43.77
N ALA A 346 -1.79 -10.89 -43.45
CA ALA A 346 -1.64 -9.46 -43.66
C ALA A 346 -0.48 -8.87 -42.83
N VAL A 347 -0.28 -9.32 -41.58
CA VAL A 347 0.88 -8.93 -40.76
C VAL A 347 2.19 -9.46 -41.34
N SER A 348 2.22 -10.70 -41.83
CA SER A 348 3.42 -11.27 -42.48
C SER A 348 3.80 -10.58 -43.80
N GLN A 349 2.84 -9.91 -44.44
CA GLN A 349 3.00 -9.16 -45.69
C GLN A 349 3.23 -7.65 -45.47
N MET A 350 3.35 -7.19 -44.22
CA MET A 350 3.75 -5.80 -43.92
C MET A 350 5.08 -5.47 -44.60
N ARG A 351 5.18 -4.29 -45.22
CA ARG A 351 6.37 -3.86 -45.97
C ARG A 351 7.62 -3.97 -45.11
N GLU A 352 7.55 -3.54 -43.85
CA GLU A 352 8.64 -3.56 -42.88
C GLU A 352 9.09 -4.97 -42.49
N VAL A 353 8.18 -5.96 -42.55
CA VAL A 353 8.48 -7.37 -42.27
C VAL A 353 9.12 -8.01 -43.50
N VAL A 354 8.54 -7.78 -44.69
CA VAL A 354 9.07 -8.25 -45.97
C VAL A 354 10.45 -7.62 -46.29
N SER A 355 10.72 -6.39 -45.82
CA SER A 355 12.04 -5.75 -45.94
C SER A 355 13.01 -6.06 -44.79
N GLY A 356 12.66 -6.95 -43.86
CA GLY A 356 13.52 -7.31 -42.71
C GLY A 356 13.82 -6.17 -41.73
N THR A 357 13.03 -5.09 -41.77
CA THR A 357 13.16 -3.89 -40.92
C THR A 357 12.47 -4.09 -39.56
N VAL A 358 11.51 -5.01 -39.50
CA VAL A 358 10.88 -5.55 -38.29
C VAL A 358 10.89 -7.08 -38.44
N ASP A 359 11.31 -7.80 -37.41
CA ASP A 359 11.21 -9.26 -37.42
C ASP A 359 9.74 -9.70 -37.35
N LEU A 360 9.38 -10.75 -38.10
CA LEU A 360 8.07 -11.37 -38.06
C LEU A 360 7.68 -11.76 -36.63
N SER A 361 8.62 -12.23 -35.81
CA SER A 361 8.32 -12.55 -34.40
C SER A 361 7.85 -11.32 -33.60
N GLN A 362 8.45 -10.15 -33.85
CA GLN A 362 8.11 -8.87 -33.20
C GLN A 362 6.75 -8.35 -33.69
N ALA A 363 6.45 -8.47 -34.99
CA ALA A 363 5.16 -8.09 -35.55
C ALA A 363 4.00 -9.00 -35.06
N LEU A 364 4.25 -10.32 -34.94
CA LEU A 364 3.27 -11.27 -34.39
C LEU A 364 3.06 -11.11 -32.87
N ALA A 365 4.09 -10.71 -32.13
CA ALA A 365 3.96 -10.36 -30.72
C ALA A 365 3.11 -9.08 -30.52
N ALA A 366 3.28 -8.07 -31.39
CA ALA A 366 2.41 -6.89 -31.42
C ALA A 366 0.94 -7.25 -31.76
N LEU A 367 0.72 -8.17 -32.71
CA LEU A 367 -0.62 -8.70 -33.02
C LEU A 367 -1.26 -9.43 -31.83
N SER A 368 -0.46 -10.19 -31.08
CA SER A 368 -0.90 -10.91 -29.88
C SER A 368 -1.32 -9.93 -28.78
N ASP A 369 -0.57 -8.83 -28.61
CA ASP A 369 -0.91 -7.74 -27.69
C ASP A 369 -2.21 -7.02 -28.07
N ILE A 370 -2.38 -6.70 -29.36
CA ILE A 370 -3.61 -6.07 -29.86
C ILE A 370 -4.81 -7.01 -29.69
N THR A 371 -4.66 -8.31 -29.98
CA THR A 371 -5.69 -9.32 -29.72
C THR A 371 -6.06 -9.38 -28.23
N ALA A 372 -5.06 -9.34 -27.34
CA ALA A 372 -5.30 -9.29 -25.90
C ALA A 372 -6.05 -8.02 -25.45
N ARG A 373 -5.93 -6.90 -26.18
CA ARG A 373 -6.62 -5.62 -25.93
C ARG A 373 -7.99 -5.45 -26.63
N CYS A 374 -8.35 -6.27 -27.63
CA CYS A 374 -9.65 -6.18 -28.32
C CYS A 374 -10.72 -7.14 -27.74
N GLN A 375 -11.97 -6.70 -27.60
CA GLN A 375 -13.11 -7.60 -27.36
C GLN A 375 -13.39 -8.47 -28.60
N ASN A 376 -13.87 -9.71 -28.37
CA ASN A 376 -14.43 -10.66 -29.35
C ASN A 376 -13.68 -10.74 -30.70
N ARG A 377 -12.35 -10.70 -30.67
CA ARG A 377 -11.48 -10.50 -31.85
C ARG A 377 -11.77 -11.49 -33.00
N TYR A 378 -11.90 -12.77 -32.66
CA TYR A 378 -12.16 -13.87 -33.60
C TYR A 378 -13.51 -14.57 -33.34
N GLU A 379 -14.27 -14.12 -32.35
CA GLU A 379 -15.65 -14.56 -32.07
C GLU A 379 -16.63 -13.67 -32.82
N ASP A 380 -17.85 -14.13 -33.08
CA ASP A 380 -18.91 -13.25 -33.56
C ASP A 380 -19.41 -12.31 -32.45
N ALA A 381 -19.96 -11.18 -32.88
CA ALA A 381 -20.64 -10.25 -31.99
C ALA A 381 -22.07 -10.74 -31.79
N SER A 382 -22.24 -11.61 -30.78
CA SER A 382 -23.53 -12.09 -30.25
C SER A 382 -24.30 -10.99 -29.53
#